data_AF-H9WK36-F1
#
_entry.id   AF-H9WK36-F1
#
_cell.length_a   1.000
_cell.length_b   1.000
_cell.length_c   1.000
_cell.angle_alpha   90.00
_cell.angle_beta   90.00
_cell.angle_gamma   90.00
#
_symmetry.space_group_name_H-M   'P 1'
#
loop_
_entity.id
_entity.type
_entity.pdbx_description
1 polymer ?
#
loop_
_entity_poly.entity_id
_entity_poly.type
_entity_poly.pdbx_seq_one_letter_code
_entity_poly.pdbx_strand_id
1 'polypeptide(L)'
;MVDVNKATIGGHSDAIRALVKLLAEGDSRARKEAITALYSLCFYDDNKKRAVMAGTVPLLVGGLINSAGVPDDTLERPLGVLNMLATVVEGRTAIGNHWGIMGTLVRLLKQGTSRSREHAVAILSSLCCNSKQRATEAREAGALEHCRQLLDDGTMRSK
;
A
#
# COMPACT_ATOMS: atom_id res chain seq x y z
N MET A 1 -9.20 -23.45 10.04
CA MET A 1 -10.36 -22.79 10.69
C MET A 1 -10.27 -21.26 10.70
N VAL A 2 -9.09 -20.66 10.94
CA VAL A 2 -8.92 -19.19 10.96
C VAL A 2 -9.15 -18.53 9.59
N ASP A 3 -8.78 -19.20 8.50
CA ASP A 3 -8.94 -18.67 7.14
C ASP A 3 -10.40 -18.61 6.67
N VAL A 4 -11.21 -19.59 7.05
CA VAL A 4 -12.66 -19.61 6.78
C VAL A 4 -13.32 -18.39 7.43
N ASN A 5 -12.97 -18.06 8.68
CA ASN A 5 -13.53 -16.89 9.37
C ASN A 5 -13.14 -15.57 8.71
N LYS A 6 -11.91 -15.42 8.18
CA LYS A 6 -11.49 -14.21 7.47
C LYS A 6 -12.21 -14.03 6.13
N ALA A 7 -12.44 -15.12 5.40
CA ALA A 7 -13.24 -15.12 4.17
C ALA A 7 -14.71 -14.80 4.47
N THR A 8 -15.31 -15.38 5.51
CA THR A 8 -16.71 -15.12 5.91
C THR A 8 -16.91 -13.71 6.47
N ILE A 9 -16.01 -13.22 7.33
CA ILE A 9 -16.09 -11.85 7.89
C ILE A 9 -15.90 -10.79 6.80
N GLY A 10 -14.94 -10.97 5.88
CA GLY A 10 -14.83 -10.10 4.70
C GLY A 10 -15.97 -10.29 3.70
N GLY A 11 -16.60 -11.47 3.73
CA GLY A 11 -17.81 -11.86 3.00
C GLY A 11 -19.06 -11.09 3.45
N HIS A 12 -19.12 -10.58 4.67
CA HIS A 12 -20.13 -9.61 5.08
C HIS A 12 -19.80 -8.24 4.47
N SER A 13 -20.68 -7.77 3.57
CA SER A 13 -20.49 -6.54 2.78
C SER A 13 -20.23 -5.29 3.64
N ASP A 14 -20.67 -5.31 4.90
CA ASP A 14 -20.64 -4.13 5.76
C ASP A 14 -19.41 -4.08 6.65
N ALA A 15 -18.69 -5.19 6.84
CA ALA A 15 -17.49 -5.22 7.66
C ALA A 15 -16.39 -4.32 7.08
N ILE A 16 -16.10 -4.47 5.78
CA ILE A 16 -15.09 -3.64 5.10
C ILE A 16 -15.53 -2.16 5.08
N ARG A 17 -16.80 -1.86 4.83
CA ARG A 17 -17.31 -0.48 4.86
C ARG A 17 -17.19 0.16 6.25
N ALA A 18 -17.53 -0.57 7.30
CA ALA A 18 -17.38 -0.10 8.67
C ALA A 18 -15.91 0.19 9.02
N LEU A 19 -14.99 -0.68 8.61
CA LEU A 19 -13.54 -0.44 8.78
C LEU A 19 -13.06 0.79 8.00
N VAL A 20 -13.55 1.00 6.79
CA VAL A 20 -13.20 2.19 6.00
C VAL A 20 -13.78 3.46 6.63
N LYS A 21 -15.00 3.42 7.17
CA LYS A 21 -15.54 4.53 7.95
C LYS A 21 -14.69 4.83 9.18
N LEU A 22 -14.26 3.80 9.90
CA LEU A 22 -13.39 3.94 11.07
C LEU A 22 -12.01 4.50 10.67
N LEU A 23 -11.49 4.16 9.50
CA LEU A 23 -10.27 4.73 8.94
C LEU A 23 -10.42 6.23 8.62
N ALA A 24 -11.60 6.67 8.18
CA ALA A 24 -11.87 8.07 7.84
C ALA A 24 -12.16 8.94 9.07
N GLU A 25 -12.97 8.46 10.01
CA GLU A 25 -13.55 9.26 11.09
C GLU A 25 -12.97 8.93 12.48
N GLY A 26 -12.30 7.79 12.62
CA GLY A 26 -11.79 7.32 13.91
C GLY A 26 -10.58 8.11 14.40
N ASP A 27 -10.30 8.00 15.70
CA ASP A 27 -9.07 8.52 16.30
C ASP A 27 -7.81 7.75 15.85
N SER A 28 -6.63 8.17 16.31
CA SER A 28 -5.35 7.54 15.92
C SER A 28 -5.33 6.02 16.18
N ARG A 29 -5.89 5.58 17.31
CA ARG A 29 -5.92 4.16 17.69
C ARG A 29 -6.90 3.41 16.78
N ALA A 30 -8.11 3.93 16.63
CA ALA A 30 -9.15 3.36 15.80
C ALA A 30 -8.70 3.22 14.34
N ARG A 31 -8.02 4.22 13.78
CA ARG A 31 -7.44 4.15 12.43
C ARG A 31 -6.39 3.04 12.32
N LYS A 32 -5.50 2.92 13.30
CA LYS A 32 -4.46 1.86 13.31
C LYS A 32 -5.08 0.46 13.36
N GLU A 33 -6.09 0.26 14.19
CA GLU A 33 -6.82 -1.02 14.27
C GLU A 33 -7.58 -1.31 12.96
N ALA A 34 -8.22 -0.30 12.37
CA ALA A 34 -8.90 -0.44 11.08
C ALA A 34 -7.94 -0.90 9.97
N ILE A 35 -6.75 -0.31 9.89
CA ILE A 35 -5.71 -0.70 8.92
C ILE A 35 -5.23 -2.13 9.17
N THR A 36 -5.07 -2.52 10.44
CA THR A 36 -4.65 -3.88 10.82
C THR A 36 -5.69 -4.93 10.44
N ALA A 37 -6.98 -4.62 10.62
CA ALA A 37 -8.08 -5.46 10.17
C ALA A 37 -8.13 -5.55 8.64
N LEU A 38 -8.04 -4.42 7.93
CA LEU A 38 -8.02 -4.38 6.46
C LEU A 38 -6.85 -5.19 5.89
N TYR A 39 -5.66 -5.11 6.49
CA TYR A 39 -4.50 -5.91 6.12
C TYR A 39 -4.78 -7.41 6.23
N SER A 40 -5.48 -7.83 7.28
CA SER A 40 -5.83 -9.23 7.50
C SER A 40 -6.93 -9.73 6.55
N LEU A 41 -7.86 -8.85 6.13
CA LEU A 41 -8.98 -9.20 5.25
C LEU A 41 -8.57 -9.20 3.77
N CYS A 42 -7.67 -8.32 3.35
CA CYS A 42 -7.26 -8.16 1.95
C CYS A 42 -6.32 -9.26 1.41
N PHE A 43 -6.10 -10.34 2.16
CA PHE A 43 -5.47 -11.56 1.61
C PHE A 43 -6.35 -12.26 0.57
N TYR A 44 -7.67 -12.01 0.56
CA TYR A 44 -8.62 -12.57 -0.39
C TYR A 44 -8.97 -11.55 -1.48
N ASP A 45 -8.96 -11.98 -2.75
CA ASP A 45 -9.18 -11.08 -3.90
C ASP A 45 -10.54 -10.36 -3.88
N ASP A 46 -11.61 -11.04 -3.46
CA ASP A 46 -12.92 -10.41 -3.33
C ASP A 46 -12.93 -9.29 -2.28
N ASN A 47 -12.19 -9.47 -1.18
CA ASN A 47 -12.06 -8.45 -0.15
C ASN A 47 -11.24 -7.26 -0.64
N LYS A 48 -10.21 -7.50 -1.47
CA LYS A 48 -9.46 -6.41 -2.11
C LYS A 48 -10.38 -5.54 -2.95
N LYS A 49 -11.21 -6.14 -3.82
CA LYS A 49 -12.17 -5.41 -4.66
C LYS A 49 -13.18 -4.62 -3.81
N ARG A 50 -13.72 -5.24 -2.76
CA ARG A 50 -14.64 -4.57 -1.82
C ARG A 50 -13.98 -3.38 -1.10
N ALA A 51 -12.73 -3.52 -0.67
CA ALA A 51 -11.98 -2.44 -0.02
C ALA A 51 -11.74 -1.26 -0.98
N VAL A 52 -11.38 -1.55 -2.24
CA VAL A 52 -11.25 -0.52 -3.28
C VAL A 52 -12.59 0.20 -3.49
N MET A 53 -13.68 -0.53 -3.67
CA MET A 53 -15.03 0.04 -3.85
C MET A 53 -15.50 0.84 -2.63
N ALA A 54 -15.10 0.44 -1.42
CA ALA A 54 -15.43 1.15 -0.20
C ALA A 54 -14.64 2.45 0.00
N GLY A 55 -13.62 2.73 -0.83
CA GLY A 55 -12.81 3.95 -0.75
C GLY A 55 -11.57 3.83 0.14
N THR A 56 -11.03 2.62 0.37
CA THR A 56 -9.81 2.44 1.16
C THR A 56 -8.59 3.16 0.55
N VAL A 57 -8.45 3.11 -0.79
CA VAL A 57 -7.27 3.63 -1.49
C VAL A 57 -7.00 5.12 -1.23
N PRO A 58 -7.94 6.06 -1.45
CA PRO A 58 -7.67 7.48 -1.24
C PRO A 58 -7.31 7.82 0.22
N LEU A 59 -7.89 7.13 1.19
CA LEU A 59 -7.56 7.34 2.62
C LEU A 59 -6.12 6.93 2.93
N LEU A 60 -5.70 5.75 2.48
CA LEU A 60 -4.34 5.26 2.74
C LEU A 60 -3.29 6.04 1.95
N VAL A 61 -3.56 6.37 0.68
CA VAL A 61 -2.63 7.17 -0.13
C VAL A 61 -2.51 8.60 0.42
N GLY A 62 -3.62 9.24 0.79
CA GLY A 62 -3.60 10.55 1.44
C GLY A 62 -2.80 10.52 2.73
N GLY A 63 -3.01 9.50 3.58
CA GLY A 63 -2.21 9.28 4.78
C GLY A 63 -0.71 9.15 4.48
N LEU A 64 -0.34 8.35 3.48
CA LEU A 64 1.06 8.20 3.07
C LEU A 64 1.68 9.50 2.59
N ILE A 65 0.99 10.27 1.75
CA ILE A 65 1.53 11.54 1.23
C ILE A 65 1.77 12.53 2.39
N ASN A 66 0.85 12.58 3.35
CA ASN A 66 0.96 13.47 4.51
C ASN A 66 2.05 13.03 5.51
N SER A 67 2.38 11.73 5.53
CA SER A 67 3.40 11.16 6.42
C SER A 67 4.75 10.89 5.72
N ALA A 68 4.85 11.14 4.40
CA ALA A 68 6.02 10.84 3.58
C ALA A 68 7.20 11.77 3.91
N GLY A 69 7.94 11.42 4.96
CA GLY A 69 9.01 12.24 5.51
C GLY A 69 9.63 11.64 6.77
N VAL A 70 8.85 10.85 7.52
CA VAL A 70 9.29 10.21 8.76
C VAL A 70 9.51 8.72 8.49
N PRO A 71 10.75 8.21 8.60
CA PRO A 71 11.00 6.77 8.62
C PRO A 71 10.39 6.20 9.89
N ASP A 72 9.18 5.67 9.78
CA ASP A 72 8.44 5.09 10.90
C ASP A 72 7.74 3.80 10.46
N ASP A 73 7.75 2.80 11.34
CA ASP A 73 7.10 1.52 11.14
C ASP A 73 5.57 1.65 11.05
N THR A 74 5.01 2.81 11.38
CA THR A 74 3.59 3.12 11.21
C THR A 74 3.12 3.06 9.76
N LEU A 75 4.01 3.23 8.77
CA LEU A 75 3.67 3.17 7.35
C LEU A 75 3.60 1.76 6.78
N GLU A 76 4.14 0.78 7.50
CA GLU A 76 4.25 -0.58 7.00
C GLU A 76 2.91 -1.24 6.71
N ARG A 77 1.97 -1.21 7.65
CA ARG A 77 0.64 -1.81 7.46
C ARG A 77 -0.17 -1.10 6.37
N PRO A 78 -0.25 0.25 6.32
CA PRO A 78 -0.86 0.95 5.19
C PRO A 78 -0.27 0.56 3.83
N LEU A 79 1.07 0.52 3.72
CA LEU A 79 1.76 0.10 2.50
C LEU A 79 1.47 -1.37 2.14
N GLY A 80 1.41 -2.23 3.15
CA GLY A 80 1.05 -3.63 2.98
C GLY A 80 -0.36 -3.82 2.40
N VAL A 81 -1.34 -3.05 2.89
CA VAL A 81 -2.70 -3.04 2.32
C VAL A 81 -2.65 -2.55 0.87
N LEU A 82 -2.01 -1.42 0.60
CA LEU A 82 -1.92 -0.87 -0.75
C LEU A 82 -1.20 -1.80 -1.72
N ASN A 83 -0.17 -2.53 -1.27
CA ASN A 83 0.48 -3.56 -2.06
C ASN A 83 -0.49 -4.70 -2.44
N MET A 84 -1.30 -5.18 -1.48
CA MET A 84 -2.35 -6.15 -1.77
C MET A 84 -3.36 -5.58 -2.78
N LEU A 85 -3.84 -4.35 -2.59
CA LEU A 85 -4.80 -3.72 -3.49
C LEU A 85 -4.21 -3.45 -4.89
N ALA A 86 -2.91 -3.21 -5.01
CA ALA A 86 -2.22 -3.07 -6.28
C ALA A 86 -2.17 -4.37 -7.10
N THR A 87 -2.46 -5.53 -6.50
CA THR A 87 -2.53 -6.80 -7.23
C THR A 87 -3.78 -6.90 -8.10
N VAL A 88 -4.87 -6.21 -7.75
CA VAL A 88 -6.12 -6.16 -8.55
C VAL A 88 -6.16 -4.92 -9.44
N VAL A 89 -6.84 -4.98 -10.59
CA VAL A 89 -6.82 -3.93 -11.62
C VAL A 89 -7.44 -2.63 -11.13
N GLU A 90 -8.56 -2.71 -10.42
CA GLU A 90 -9.30 -1.57 -9.88
C GLU A 90 -8.46 -0.83 -8.82
N GLY A 91 -7.84 -1.58 -7.91
CA GLY A 91 -6.97 -1.03 -6.88
C GLY A 91 -5.72 -0.39 -7.45
N ARG A 92 -5.06 -1.05 -8.41
CA ARG A 92 -3.90 -0.53 -9.13
C ARG A 92 -4.22 0.79 -9.84
N THR A 93 -5.34 0.84 -10.55
CA THR A 93 -5.81 2.06 -11.22
C THR A 93 -6.10 3.18 -10.22
N ALA A 94 -6.81 2.88 -9.14
CA ALA A 94 -7.13 3.85 -8.09
C ALA A 94 -5.86 4.41 -7.43
N ILE A 95 -4.88 3.56 -7.13
CA ILE A 95 -3.59 3.98 -6.54
C ILE A 95 -2.85 4.88 -7.52
N GLY A 96 -2.68 4.43 -8.76
CA GLY A 96 -1.89 5.15 -9.76
C GLY A 96 -2.50 6.46 -10.26
N ASN A 97 -3.80 6.69 -10.03
CA ASN A 97 -4.47 7.94 -10.38
C ASN A 97 -4.36 8.99 -9.27
N HIS A 98 -3.85 8.63 -8.10
CA HIS A 98 -3.71 9.57 -7.01
C HIS A 98 -2.50 10.48 -7.23
N TRP A 99 -2.73 11.78 -7.26
CA TRP A 99 -1.65 12.76 -7.44
C TRP A 99 -0.59 12.59 -6.34
N GLY A 100 0.69 12.68 -6.73
CA GLY A 100 1.83 12.60 -5.82
C GLY A 100 2.24 11.19 -5.38
N ILE A 101 1.49 10.14 -5.72
CA ILE A 101 1.82 8.76 -5.29
C ILE A 101 3.19 8.29 -5.79
N MET A 102 3.52 8.57 -7.06
CA MET A 102 4.78 8.15 -7.68
C MET A 102 5.98 8.75 -6.92
N GLY A 103 5.95 10.06 -6.67
CA GLY A 103 7.00 10.75 -5.91
C GLY A 103 7.10 10.28 -4.46
N THR A 104 5.96 9.99 -3.81
CA THR A 104 5.93 9.44 -2.45
C THR A 104 6.58 8.06 -2.38
N LEU A 105 6.25 7.16 -3.32
CA LEU A 105 6.83 5.82 -3.35
C LEU A 105 8.33 5.87 -3.61
N VAL A 106 8.80 6.71 -4.53
CA VAL A 106 10.24 6.88 -4.78
C VAL A 106 10.97 7.46 -3.58
N ARG A 107 10.34 8.40 -2.85
CA ARG A 107 10.88 8.90 -1.59
C ARG A 107 10.98 7.79 -0.53
N LEU A 108 9.97 6.94 -0.42
CA LEU A 108 9.99 5.78 0.47
C LEU A 108 11.10 4.79 0.11
N LEU A 109 11.41 4.60 -1.18
CA LEU A 109 12.59 3.82 -1.61
C LEU A 109 13.90 4.39 -1.07
N LYS A 110 14.02 5.72 -1.03
CA LYS A 110 15.23 6.41 -0.59
C LYS A 110 15.42 6.38 0.93
N GLN A 111 14.36 6.66 1.69
CA GLN A 111 14.48 6.94 3.14
C GLN A 111 13.58 6.08 4.03
N GLY A 112 12.84 5.12 3.47
CA GLY A 112 11.96 4.24 4.22
C GLY A 112 12.70 3.13 4.98
N THR A 113 11.99 2.51 5.93
CA THR A 113 12.45 1.28 6.59
C THR A 113 12.57 0.12 5.60
N SER A 114 13.24 -0.98 5.95
CA SER A 114 13.42 -2.13 5.03
C SER A 114 12.09 -2.62 4.46
N ARG A 115 11.11 -2.87 5.34
CA ARG A 115 9.78 -3.35 4.94
C ARG A 115 8.97 -2.31 4.15
N SER A 116 9.11 -1.02 4.50
CA SER A 116 8.49 0.06 3.72
C SER A 116 9.07 0.15 2.30
N ARG A 117 10.39 -0.02 2.14
CA ARG A 117 11.07 -0.04 0.84
C ARG A 117 10.60 -1.22 0.00
N GLU A 118 10.52 -2.41 0.57
CA GLU A 118 10.01 -3.61 -0.12
C GLU A 118 8.58 -3.40 -0.65
N HIS A 119 7.67 -2.88 0.18
CA HIS A 119 6.32 -2.57 -0.27
C HIS A 119 6.28 -1.48 -1.34
N ALA A 120 7.11 -0.44 -1.20
CA ALA A 120 7.19 0.63 -2.18
C ALA A 120 7.67 0.14 -3.55
N VAL A 121 8.68 -0.75 -3.59
CA VAL A 121 9.14 -1.40 -4.84
C VAL A 121 8.01 -2.19 -5.47
N ALA A 122 7.29 -3.02 -4.69
CA ALA A 122 6.22 -3.86 -5.20
C ALA A 122 5.06 -3.04 -5.79
N ILE A 123 4.65 -1.96 -5.12
CA ILE A 123 3.62 -1.05 -5.61
C ILE A 123 4.11 -0.33 -6.87
N LEU A 124 5.32 0.25 -6.86
CA LEU A 124 5.89 0.92 -8.04
C LEU A 124 5.97 0.00 -9.24
N SER A 125 6.46 -1.22 -9.06
CA SER A 125 6.54 -2.24 -10.10
C SER A 125 5.14 -2.53 -10.67
N SER A 126 4.16 -2.77 -9.79
CA SER A 126 2.77 -3.00 -10.18
C SER A 126 2.21 -1.87 -11.04
N LEU A 127 2.46 -0.61 -10.67
CA LEU A 127 2.00 0.57 -11.40
C LEU A 127 2.72 0.75 -12.74
N CYS A 128 4.04 0.56 -12.78
CA CYS A 128 4.87 0.77 -13.97
C CYS A 128 4.65 -0.30 -15.04
N CYS A 129 4.44 -1.56 -14.63
CA CYS A 129 4.21 -2.67 -15.58
C CYS A 129 2.97 -2.47 -16.48
N ASN A 130 2.05 -1.60 -16.10
CA ASN A 130 0.80 -1.35 -16.83
C ASN A 130 0.71 0.07 -17.44
N SER A 131 1.76 0.88 -17.31
CA SER A 131 1.77 2.23 -17.87
C SER A 131 3.19 2.69 -18.19
N LYS A 132 3.48 2.87 -19.49
CA LYS A 132 4.73 3.45 -19.97
C LYS A 132 4.98 4.84 -19.40
N GLN A 133 3.92 5.64 -19.26
CA GLN A 133 4.00 6.97 -18.66
C GLN A 133 4.49 6.89 -17.21
N ARG A 134 3.88 6.04 -16.38
CA ARG A 134 4.31 5.86 -14.98
C ARG A 134 5.71 5.28 -14.87
N ALA A 135 6.10 4.40 -15.80
CA ALA A 135 7.47 3.87 -15.86
C ALA A 135 8.48 4.99 -16.15
N THR A 136 8.17 5.91 -17.06
CA THR A 136 9.00 7.10 -17.34
C THR A 136 9.06 8.02 -16.12
N GLU A 137 7.92 8.33 -15.49
CA GLU A 137 7.87 9.17 -14.28
C GLU A 137 8.70 8.57 -13.14
N ALA A 138 8.60 7.26 -12.89
CA ALA A 138 9.40 6.57 -11.88
C ALA A 138 10.90 6.65 -12.19
N ARG A 139 11.27 6.50 -13.48
CA ARG A 139 12.66 6.59 -13.93
C ARG A 139 13.22 8.00 -13.72
N GLU A 140 12.47 9.03 -14.10
CA GLU A 140 12.86 10.43 -13.94
C GLU A 140 12.98 10.84 -12.46
N ALA A 141 12.14 10.27 -11.60
CA ALA A 141 12.26 10.43 -10.15
C ALA A 141 13.47 9.67 -9.54
N GLY A 142 14.19 8.87 -10.32
CA GLY A 142 15.37 8.13 -9.88
C GLY A 142 15.06 6.79 -9.21
N ALA A 143 13.89 6.19 -9.43
CA ALA A 143 13.50 4.92 -8.78
C ALA A 143 14.52 3.80 -9.02
N LEU A 144 15.12 3.72 -10.21
CA LEU A 144 16.08 2.67 -10.58
C LEU A 144 17.35 2.71 -9.71
N GLU A 145 17.89 3.91 -9.48
CA GLU A 145 19.12 4.06 -8.67
C GLU A 145 18.87 3.64 -7.22
N HIS A 146 17.72 4.01 -6.65
CA HIS A 146 17.35 3.63 -5.28
C HIS A 146 17.08 2.12 -5.16
N CYS A 147 16.46 1.50 -6.18
CA CYS A 147 16.29 0.05 -6.21
C CYS A 147 17.63 -0.69 -6.29
N ARG A 148 18.59 -0.16 -7.08
CA ARG A 148 19.93 -0.75 -7.19
C ARG A 148 20.68 -0.68 -5.86
N GLN A 149 20.65 0.47 -5.20
CA GLN A 149 21.20 0.65 -3.84
C GLN A 149 20.57 -0.32 -2.83
N LEU A 150 19.25 -0.52 -2.89
CA LEU A 150 18.56 -1.47 -2.02
C LEU A 150 19.04 -2.92 -2.23
N LEU A 151 19.31 -3.33 -3.47
CA LEU A 151 19.84 -4.66 -3.79
C LEU A 151 21.28 -4.84 -3.27
N ASP A 152 22.11 -3.82 -3.41
CA ASP A 152 23.48 -3.79 -2.88
C ASP A 152 23.47 -3.88 -1.33
N ASP A 153 22.57 -3.15 -0.66
CA ASP A 153 22.40 -3.19 0.80
C ASP A 153 21.86 -4.55 1.29
N GLY A 154 20.91 -5.14 0.56
CA GLY A 154 20.27 -6.40 0.91
C GLY A 154 21.20 -7.60 0.76
N THR A 155 22.02 -7.60 -0.29
CA THR A 155 23.02 -8.67 -0.53
C THR A 155 24.13 -8.71 0.52
N MET A 156 24.46 -7.57 1.14
CA MET A 156 25.41 -7.48 2.25
C MET A 156 24.84 -7.96 3.60
N ARG A 157 23.51 -8.01 3.77
CA ARG A 157 22.84 -8.54 4.98
C ARG A 157 22.58 -10.04 4.94
N SER A 158 22.70 -10.66 3.77
CA SER A 158 22.49 -12.10 3.54
C SER A 158 23.77 -12.93 3.52
N LYS A 159 24.92 -12.36 3.90
CA LYS A 159 26.19 -13.05 4.17
C LYS A 159 26.53 -12.94 5.64
#